data_AF-A0A3D1JCH6-F1
#
_entry.id   AF-A0A3D1JCH6-F1
#
_cell.length_a   1.000
_cell.length_b   1.000
_cell.length_c   1.000
_cell.angle_alpha   90.00
_cell.angle_beta   90.00
_cell.angle_gamma   90.00
#
_symmetry.space_group_name_H-M   'P 1'
#
loop_
_entity.id
_entity.type
_entity.pdbx_description
1 polymer ?
#
loop_
_entity_poly.entity_id
_entity_poly.type
_entity_poly.pdbx_seq_one_letter_code
_entity_poly.pdbx_strand_id
1 'polypeptide(L)' 'MELTSRQLKMIEIVKQHQPISGEAIAKHFGLSRATLRNDLSILTMTGLLDARPKVGYF' A
#
# COMPACT_ATOMS: atom_id res chain seq x y z
N MET A 1 -0.43 -2.85 17.96
CA MET A 1 -0.27 -1.74 17.00
C MET A 1 -1.60 -1.62 16.28
N GLU A 2 -2.21 -0.44 16.27
CA GLU A 2 -3.51 -0.24 15.62
C GLU A 2 -3.29 0.38 14.23
N LEU A 3 -3.95 -0.17 13.21
CA LEU A 3 -3.84 0.35 11.84
C LEU A 3 -4.72 1.58 11.67
N THR A 4 -4.19 2.59 11.00
CA THR A 4 -4.97 3.78 10.65
C THR A 4 -6.03 3.43 9.60
N SER A 5 -7.11 4.22 9.53
CA SER A 5 -8.15 4.07 8.49
C SER A 5 -7.57 4.11 7.08
N ARG A 6 -6.50 4.88 6.86
CA ARG A 6 -5.79 4.93 5.57
C ARG A 6 -5.08 3.61 5.27
N GLN A 7 -4.33 3.06 6.23
CA GLN A 7 -3.65 1.77 6.09
C GLN A 7 -4.64 0.63 5.84
N LEU A 8 -5.77 0.60 6.56
CA LEU A 8 -6.85 -0.35 6.31
C LEU A 8 -7.38 -0.22 4.88
N LYS A 9 -7.61 1.01 4.41
CA LYS A 9 -8.06 1.24 3.03
C LYS A 9 -7.02 0.81 2.00
N MET A 10 -5.72 0.99 2.28
CA MET A 10 -4.64 0.53 1.41
C MET A 10 -4.64 -1.00 1.28
N ILE A 11 -4.80 -1.72 2.39
CA ILE A 11 -4.91 -3.18 2.38
C ILE A 11 -6.08 -3.63 1.50
N GLU A 12 -7.25 -3.00 1.66
CA GLU A 12 -8.42 -3.33 0.84
C GLU A 12 -8.19 -3.02 -0.65
N ILE A 13 -7.53 -1.91 -0.99
CA ILE A 13 -7.18 -1.60 -2.39
C ILE A 13 -6.25 -2.66 -2.96
N VAL A 14 -5.22 -3.07 -2.22
CA VAL A 14 -4.27 -4.09 -2.69
C VAL A 14 -4.97 -5.44 -2.88
N LYS A 15 -5.77 -5.91 -1.92
CA LYS A 15 -6.53 -7.16 -2.08
C LYS A 15 -7.39 -7.20 -3.34
N GLN A 16 -8.00 -6.07 -3.70
CA GLN A 16 -8.88 -5.98 -4.87
C GLN A 16 -8.14 -5.84 -6.21
N HIS A 17 -6.91 -5.35 -6.20
CA HIS A 17 -6.18 -4.98 -7.43
C HIS A 17 -4.77 -5.61 -7.53
N GLN A 18 -4.39 -6.50 -6.62
CA GLN A 18 -3.07 -7.11 -6.61
C GLN A 18 -2.81 -7.92 -7.90
N PRO A 19 -1.61 -7.84 -8.50
CA PRO A 19 -0.52 -6.94 -8.13
C PRO A 19 -0.79 -5.48 -8.51
N ILE A 20 -0.59 -4.56 -7.56
CA ILE A 20 -0.77 -3.11 -7.79
C ILE A 20 0.48 -2.30 -7.42
N SER A 21 0.86 -1.32 -8.24
CA SER A 21 2.02 -0.47 -7.97
C SER A 21 1.74 0.57 -6.86
N GLY A 22 2.79 1.03 -6.17
CA GLY A 22 2.67 2.09 -5.18
C GLY A 22 2.14 3.40 -5.76
N GLU A 23 2.47 3.70 -7.03
CA GLU A 23 1.93 4.82 -7.78
C GLU A 23 0.43 4.69 -8.01
N ALA A 24 -0.06 3.49 -8.37
CA ALA A 24 -1.49 3.25 -8.58
C ALA A 24 -2.26 3.33 -7.25
N ILE A 25 -1.73 2.75 -6.17
CA ILE A 25 -2.29 2.92 -4.82
C ILE A 25 -2.41 4.41 -4.49
N ALA A 26 -1.36 5.20 -4.73
CA ALA A 26 -1.35 6.62 -4.43
C ALA A 26 -2.40 7.42 -5.21
N LYS A 27 -2.70 7.04 -6.45
CA LYS A 27 -3.80 7.62 -7.23
C LYS A 27 -5.17 7.45 -6.57
N HIS A 28 -5.44 6.32 -5.90
CA HIS A 28 -6.71 6.12 -5.18
C HIS A 28 -6.88 7.08 -3.99
N PHE A 29 -5.79 7.63 -3.47
CA PHE A 29 -5.81 8.62 -2.39
C PHE A 29 -5.65 10.06 -2.90
N GLY A 30 -5.43 10.27 -4.20
CA GLY A 30 -5.09 11.59 -4.74
C GLY A 30 -3.75 12.12 -4.23
N LEU A 31 -2.82 11.23 -3.85
CA LEU A 31 -1.54 11.58 -3.25
C LEU A 31 -0.37 11.13 -4.13
N SER A 32 0.83 11.61 -3.78
CA SER A 32 2.06 11.08 -4.35
C SER A 32 2.45 9.76 -3.68
N ARG A 33 3.18 8.90 -4.41
CA ARG A 33 3.77 7.69 -3.81
C ARG A 33 4.71 8.03 -2.65
N ALA A 34 5.44 9.15 -2.71
CA ALA A 34 6.34 9.58 -1.64
C ALA A 34 5.57 9.84 -0.34
N THR A 35 4.36 10.39 -0.41
CA THR A 35 3.48 10.63 0.74
C THR A 35 3.05 9.32 1.40
N LEU A 36 2.78 8.27 0.62
CA LEU A 36 2.36 6.96 1.13
C LEU A 36 3.52 6.04 1.51
N ARG A 37 4.78 6.49 1.35
CA ARG A 37 5.96 5.64 1.61
C ARG A 37 5.96 5.08 3.03
N ASN A 38 5.60 5.90 4.02
CA ASN A 38 5.58 5.45 5.42
C ASN A 38 4.51 4.37 5.64
N ASP A 39 3.29 4.58 5.14
CA ASP A 39 2.21 3.60 5.26
C ASP A 39 2.57 2.27 4.59
N LEU A 40 3.06 2.31 3.33
CA LEU A 40 3.48 1.12 2.59
C LEU A 40 4.62 0.38 3.29
N SER A 41 5.58 1.12 3.86
CA SER A 41 6.72 0.53 4.58
C SER A 41 6.25 -0.18 5.84
N ILE A 42 5.39 0.45 6.66
CA ILE A 42 4.83 -0.17 7.87
C ILE A 42 4.05 -1.44 7.51
N LEU A 43 3.18 -1.38 6.50
CA LEU A 43 2.39 -2.52 6.06
C LEU A 43 3.26 -3.67 5.53
N THR A 44 4.34 -3.36 4.82
CA THR A 44 5.27 -4.39 4.32
C THR A 44 6.10 -4.99 5.46
N MET A 45 6.65 -4.15 6.36
CA MET A 45 7.46 -4.59 7.49
C MET A 45 6.69 -5.44 8.50
N THR A 46 5.38 -5.22 8.62
CA THR A 46 4.49 -6.02 9.47
C THR A 46 3.97 -7.29 8.80
N GLY A 47 4.32 -7.52 7.52
CA GLY A 47 3.86 -8.68 6.75
C GLY A 47 2.39 -8.61 6.31
N LEU A 48 1.75 -7.44 6.44
CA LEU A 48 0.38 -7.22 5.99
C LEU A 48 0.27 -7.01 4.48
N LEU A 49 1.36 -6.58 3.85
CA LEU A 49 1.52 -6.52 2.39
C LEU A 49 2.86 -7.16 2.00
N ASP A 50 2.91 -7.81 0.84
CA ASP A 50 4.15 -8.28 0.20
C ASP A 50 4.53 -7.32 -0.93
N ALA A 51 5.77 -6.80 -0.89
CA ALA A 51 6.27 -5.87 -1.89
C ALA A 51 7.29 -6.55 -2.80
N ARG A 52 6.98 -6.66 -4.09
CA ARG A 52 7.86 -7.26 -5.09
C ARG A 52 8.45 -6.21 -6.03
N PRO A 53 9.80 -6.12 -6.14
CA PRO A 53 10.45 -5.18 -7.04
C PRO A 53 9.93 -5.31 -8.48
N LYS A 54 9.60 -4.18 -9.11
CA LYS A 54 9.06 -4.09 -10.49
C LYS A 54 7.69 -4.76 -10.72
N VAL A 55 7.06 -5.32 -9.70
CA VAL A 55 5.75 -5.98 -9.81
C VAL A 55 4.67 -5.20 -9.05
N GLY A 56 4.94 -4.82 -7.80
CA GLY A 56 3.98 -4.08 -6.97
C GLY A 56 3.74 -4.75 -5.62
N TYR A 57 2.58 -4.46 -5.04
CA TYR A 57 2.14 -4.96 -3.73
C TYR A 57 1.05 -6.04 -3.89
N PHE A 58 1.05 -6.97 -2.95
CA PHE A 58 0.10 -8.07 -2.76
C PHE A 58 -0.40 -8.05 -1.30
#